data_AF-T0YHS3-F1
#
_entry.id   AF-T0YHS3-F1
#
_cell.length_a   1.000
_cell.length_b   1.000
_cell.length_c   1.000
_cell.angle_alpha   90.00
_cell.angle_beta   90.00
_cell.angle_gamma   90.00
#
_symmetry.space_group_name_H-M   'P 1'
#
loop_
_entity.id
_entity.type
_entity.pdbx_description
1 polymer ?
#
loop_
_entity_poly.entity_id
_entity_poly.type
_entity_poly.pdbx_seq_one_letter_code
_entity_poly.pdbx_strand_id
1 'polypeptide(L)'
;LSRITNSLDEANRELRELLVQFRAPMSHDGLVTAVEQVVDSFARESGVDIFFQREWHDVSLPAHLEMQVLRIVQEALANVRKHGEAQHVRVILRDDGTENTGWVLIEDDGVGFRQADIDERPGEHLGLSIMEDRARRLGGTLRIESEVGEARA
;
A
#
# COMPACT_ATOMS: atom_id res chain seq x y z
N LEU A 1 20.89 -4.59 29.01
CA LEU A 1 20.71 -3.17 28.62
C LEU A 1 20.38 -3.02 27.13
N SER A 2 21.10 -3.65 26.19
CA SER A 2 20.78 -3.57 24.75
C SER A 2 19.43 -4.18 24.33
N ARG A 3 18.93 -5.20 25.05
CA ARG A 3 17.60 -5.77 24.78
C ARG A 3 16.45 -4.81 25.06
N ILE A 4 16.59 -3.95 26.08
CA ILE A 4 15.54 -2.98 26.45
C ILE A 4 15.53 -1.81 25.47
N THR A 5 16.71 -1.36 25.02
CA THR A 5 16.81 -0.30 24.01
C THR A 5 16.24 -0.78 22.67
N ASN A 6 16.52 -2.02 22.25
CA ASN A 6 15.96 -2.56 21.01
C ASN A 6 14.43 -2.67 21.05
N SER A 7 13.84 -3.16 22.15
CA SER A 7 12.37 -3.23 22.27
C SER A 7 11.71 -1.84 22.32
N LEU A 8 12.39 -0.84 22.88
CA LEU A 8 11.90 0.54 22.88
C LEU A 8 12.00 1.19 21.49
N ASP A 9 13.05 0.89 20.74
CA ASP A 9 13.21 1.36 19.37
C ASP A 9 12.20 0.70 18.42
N GLU A 10 11.88 -0.56 18.65
CA GLU A 10 10.85 -1.33 17.94
C GLU A 10 9.45 -0.78 18.22
N ALA A 11 9.08 -0.60 19.48
CA ALA A 11 7.82 0.03 19.85
C ALA A 11 7.71 1.47 19.33
N ASN A 12 8.80 2.25 19.28
CA ASN A 12 8.80 3.58 18.68
C ASN A 12 8.69 3.55 17.15
N ARG A 13 9.21 2.51 16.50
CA ARG A 13 9.04 2.28 15.06
C ARG A 13 7.58 1.96 14.76
N GLU A 14 6.99 1.04 15.50
CA GLU A 14 5.56 0.70 15.42
C GLU A 14 4.68 1.92 15.69
N LEU A 15 4.99 2.71 16.72
CA LEU A 15 4.24 3.93 17.02
C LEU A 15 4.38 4.97 15.90
N ARG A 16 5.57 5.10 15.30
CA ARG A 16 5.79 5.99 14.14
C ARG A 16 5.07 5.48 12.91
N GLU A 17 5.06 4.19 12.65
CA GLU A 17 4.31 3.57 11.57
C GLU A 17 2.80 3.76 11.76
N LEU A 18 2.29 3.59 12.98
CA LEU A 18 0.90 3.88 13.35
C LEU A 18 0.58 5.38 13.18
N LEU A 19 1.45 6.28 13.62
CA LEU A 19 1.24 7.73 13.47
C LEU A 19 1.27 8.17 12.00
N VAL A 20 2.12 7.57 11.17
CA VAL A 20 2.12 7.76 9.71
C VAL A 20 0.82 7.20 9.11
N GLN A 21 0.36 6.03 9.56
CA GLN A 21 -0.96 5.45 9.25
C GLN A 21 -2.14 6.28 9.79
N PHE A 22 -1.94 7.38 10.50
CA PHE A 22 -3.02 8.28 10.92
C PHE A 22 -2.91 9.70 10.35
N ARG A 23 -1.75 10.09 9.81
CA ARG A 23 -1.49 11.47 9.39
C ARG A 23 -1.72 11.69 7.90
N ALA A 24 -2.99 11.79 7.52
CA ALA A 24 -3.42 12.63 6.41
C ALA A 24 -4.91 12.96 6.63
N PRO A 25 -5.29 14.24 6.80
CA PRO A 25 -6.64 14.62 6.39
C PRO A 25 -6.72 14.30 4.90
N MET A 26 -7.71 13.53 4.48
CA MET A 26 -7.95 13.40 3.04
C MET A 26 -8.13 14.81 2.50
N SER A 27 -7.33 15.16 1.50
CA SER A 27 -7.58 16.34 0.68
C SER A 27 -9.04 16.27 0.24
N HIS A 28 -9.75 17.40 0.25
CA HIS A 28 -11.16 17.48 -0.18
C HIS A 28 -11.37 17.15 -1.67
N ASP A 29 -10.31 16.71 -2.35
CA ASP A 29 -10.18 16.55 -3.79
C ASP A 29 -10.43 15.10 -4.26
N GLY A 30 -10.93 14.22 -3.38
CA GLY A 30 -11.36 12.84 -3.68
C GLY A 30 -10.23 11.79 -3.73
N LEU A 31 -10.62 10.51 -3.85
CA LEU A 31 -9.69 9.37 -3.84
C LEU A 31 -8.55 9.48 -4.85
N VAL A 32 -8.84 9.85 -6.11
CA VAL A 32 -7.84 9.91 -7.19
C VAL A 32 -6.71 10.87 -6.84
N THR A 33 -7.06 12.07 -6.38
CA THR A 33 -6.09 13.09 -5.98
C THR A 33 -5.29 12.66 -4.75
N ALA A 34 -5.93 11.99 -3.79
CA ALA A 34 -5.24 11.48 -2.61
C ALA A 34 -4.21 10.39 -2.97
N VAL A 35 -4.55 9.49 -3.91
CA VAL A 35 -3.61 8.48 -4.43
C VAL A 35 -2.47 9.12 -5.21
N GLU A 36 -2.76 10.12 -6.06
CA GLU A 36 -1.75 10.87 -6.79
C GLU A 36 -0.72 11.52 -5.84
N GLN A 37 -1.18 12.16 -4.76
CA GLN A 37 -0.31 12.75 -3.75
C GLN A 37 0.60 11.72 -3.06
N VAL A 38 0.08 10.53 -2.76
CA VAL A 38 0.85 9.44 -2.16
C VAL A 38 1.90 8.91 -3.14
N VAL A 39 1.52 8.68 -4.40
CA VAL A 39 2.41 8.23 -5.47
C VAL A 39 3.55 9.25 -5.69
N ASP A 40 3.22 10.52 -5.80
CA ASP A 40 4.19 11.59 -6.02
C ASP A 40 5.17 11.72 -4.85
N SER A 41 4.68 11.60 -3.60
CA SER A 41 5.57 11.62 -2.43
C SER A 41 6.49 10.42 -2.41
N PHE A 42 5.94 9.23 -2.70
CA PHE A 42 6.73 8.02 -2.76
C PHE A 42 7.84 8.12 -3.80
N ALA A 43 7.53 8.51 -5.04
CA ALA A 43 8.50 8.63 -6.11
C ALA A 43 9.64 9.59 -5.74
N ARG A 44 9.32 10.74 -5.13
CA ARG A 44 10.34 11.70 -4.64
C ARG A 44 11.22 11.14 -3.52
N GLU A 45 10.66 10.35 -2.62
CA GLU A 45 11.36 9.82 -1.45
C GLU A 45 12.20 8.57 -1.75
N SER A 46 11.74 7.73 -2.68
CA SER A 46 12.38 6.44 -3.01
C SER A 46 13.27 6.51 -4.24
N GLY A 47 13.03 7.45 -5.15
CA GLY A 47 13.70 7.50 -6.46
C GLY A 47 13.22 6.44 -7.46
N VAL A 48 12.12 5.74 -7.15
CA VAL A 48 11.48 4.74 -8.01
C VAL A 48 10.64 5.42 -9.09
N ASP A 49 10.72 4.93 -10.32
CA ASP A 49 9.89 5.41 -11.43
C ASP A 49 8.47 4.85 -11.31
N ILE A 50 7.47 5.73 -11.19
CA ILE A 50 6.07 5.30 -11.07
C ILE A 50 5.28 5.68 -12.31
N PHE A 51 4.62 4.68 -12.90
CA PHE A 51 3.55 4.87 -13.86
C PHE A 51 2.20 4.84 -13.13
N PHE A 52 1.56 6.01 -13.02
CA PHE A 52 0.22 6.13 -12.42
C PHE A 52 -0.86 6.34 -13.48
N GLN A 53 -1.77 5.37 -13.60
CA GLN A 53 -2.89 5.41 -14.53
C GLN A 53 -4.21 5.63 -13.79
N ARG A 54 -4.94 6.65 -14.25
CA ARG A 54 -6.22 7.09 -13.69
C ARG A 54 -7.35 6.71 -14.63
N GLU A 55 -8.08 5.67 -14.28
CA GLU A 55 -9.29 5.23 -14.98
C GLU A 55 -10.50 5.29 -14.06
N TRP A 56 -10.58 6.37 -13.28
CA TRP A 56 -11.63 6.63 -12.31
C TRP A 56 -12.38 7.90 -12.71
N HIS A 57 -13.58 7.74 -13.30
CA HIS A 57 -14.19 8.76 -14.14
C HIS A 57 -15.36 9.53 -13.53
N ASP A 58 -16.01 9.04 -12.47
CA ASP A 58 -16.97 9.84 -11.66
C ASP A 58 -17.65 9.05 -10.52
N VAL A 59 -17.12 7.89 -10.13
CA VAL A 59 -17.71 7.13 -9.01
C VAL A 59 -17.27 7.76 -7.69
N SER A 60 -18.21 8.44 -7.02
CA SER A 60 -17.98 8.93 -5.66
C SER A 60 -18.02 7.75 -4.69
N LEU A 61 -16.91 7.48 -4.03
CA LEU A 61 -16.90 6.59 -2.87
C LEU A 61 -17.23 7.38 -1.61
N PRO A 62 -17.97 6.80 -0.65
CA PRO A 62 -18.05 7.33 0.69
C PRO A 62 -16.65 7.56 1.28
N ALA A 63 -16.43 8.68 1.96
CA ALA A 63 -15.13 9.07 2.49
C ALA A 63 -14.44 8.01 3.36
N HIS A 64 -15.22 7.20 4.08
CA HIS A 64 -14.67 6.10 4.87
C HIS A 64 -14.11 4.96 4.01
N LEU A 65 -14.68 4.70 2.82
CA LEU A 65 -14.15 3.74 1.85
C LEU A 65 -12.91 4.30 1.16
N GLU A 66 -12.93 5.56 0.73
CA GLU A 66 -11.77 6.25 0.16
C GLU A 66 -10.55 6.15 1.10
N MET A 67 -10.78 6.37 2.40
CA MET A 67 -9.73 6.26 3.40
C MET A 67 -9.15 4.84 3.48
N GLN A 68 -9.97 3.78 3.42
CA GLN A 68 -9.43 2.42 3.45
C GLN A 68 -8.61 2.10 2.20
N VAL A 69 -9.08 2.52 1.02
CA VAL A 69 -8.34 2.35 -0.24
C VAL A 69 -7.00 3.08 -0.18
N LEU A 70 -6.99 4.33 0.29
CA LEU A 70 -5.76 5.11 0.46
C LEU A 70 -4.77 4.42 1.40
N ARG A 71 -5.25 3.81 2.50
CA ARG A 71 -4.39 3.07 3.43
C ARG A 71 -3.82 1.80 2.81
N ILE A 72 -4.59 1.10 1.99
CA ILE A 72 -4.10 -0.07 1.24
C ILE A 72 -3.00 0.36 0.27
N VAL A 73 -3.20 1.45 -0.48
CA VAL A 73 -2.18 2.01 -1.40
C VAL A 73 -0.89 2.39 -0.66
N GLN A 74 -1.01 3.10 0.47
CA GLN A 74 0.14 3.50 1.28
C GLN A 74 0.93 2.30 1.80
N GLU A 75 0.25 1.27 2.29
CA GLU A 75 0.89 0.06 2.82
C GLU A 75 1.54 -0.75 1.70
N ALA A 76 0.89 -0.91 0.55
CA ALA A 76 1.46 -1.58 -0.61
C ALA A 76 2.74 -0.88 -1.11
N LEU A 77 2.73 0.45 -1.25
CA LEU A 77 3.94 1.19 -1.60
C LEU A 77 5.02 1.11 -0.51
N ALA A 78 4.63 1.13 0.77
CA ALA A 78 5.58 0.92 1.86
C ALA A 78 6.26 -0.47 1.76
N ASN A 79 5.53 -1.50 1.34
CA ASN A 79 6.08 -2.83 1.08
C ASN A 79 7.06 -2.83 -0.08
N VAL A 80 6.75 -2.15 -1.20
CA VAL A 80 7.70 -1.99 -2.32
C VAL A 80 9.02 -1.39 -1.84
N ARG A 81 8.97 -0.31 -1.05
CA ARG A 81 10.18 0.34 -0.52
C ARG A 81 10.95 -0.55 0.47
N LYS A 82 10.24 -1.30 1.32
CA LYS A 82 10.87 -2.13 2.36
C LYS A 82 11.45 -3.43 1.82
N HIS A 83 10.83 -4.00 0.77
CA HIS A 83 11.07 -5.39 0.36
C HIS A 83 11.34 -5.57 -1.14
N GLY A 84 10.91 -4.63 -1.99
CA GLY A 84 10.93 -4.82 -3.44
C GLY A 84 12.31 -4.65 -4.07
N GLU A 85 13.15 -3.72 -3.61
CA GLU A 85 14.31 -3.23 -4.42
C GLU A 85 13.91 -2.84 -5.87
N ALA A 86 12.63 -2.50 -6.06
CA ALA A 86 12.05 -2.20 -7.36
C ALA A 86 12.60 -0.89 -7.94
N GLN A 87 12.72 -0.85 -9.26
CA GLN A 87 13.05 0.36 -10.01
C GLN A 87 11.81 0.99 -10.64
N HIS A 88 10.81 0.17 -10.95
CA HIS A 88 9.58 0.60 -11.59
C HIS A 88 8.36 0.09 -10.82
N VAL A 89 7.37 0.95 -10.66
CA VAL A 89 6.08 0.60 -10.07
C VAL A 89 4.96 1.07 -11.00
N ARG A 90 3.97 0.21 -11.20
CA ARG A 90 2.73 0.55 -11.88
C ARG A 90 1.60 0.63 -10.86
N VAL A 91 0.93 1.78 -10.83
CA VAL A 91 -0.28 2.00 -10.03
C VAL A 91 -1.44 2.29 -10.97
N ILE A 92 -2.49 1.47 -10.92
CA ILE A 92 -3.71 1.66 -11.71
C ILE A 92 -4.88 1.76 -10.74
N LEU A 93 -5.67 2.83 -10.89
CA LEU A 93 -6.94 3.02 -10.20
C LEU A 93 -8.06 3.02 -11.24
N ARG A 94 -8.97 2.05 -11.17
CA ARG A 94 -10.07 1.91 -12.13
C ARG A 94 -11.42 1.76 -11.43
N ASP A 95 -12.43 2.48 -11.89
CA ASP A 95 -13.82 2.23 -11.53
C ASP A 95 -14.50 1.28 -12.54
N ASP A 96 -15.49 0.51 -12.08
CA ASP A 96 -16.20 -0.45 -12.94
C ASP A 96 -17.45 0.16 -13.62
N GLY A 97 -17.64 1.48 -13.54
CA GLY A 97 -18.82 2.18 -14.05
C GLY A 97 -20.10 1.95 -13.23
N THR A 98 -20.03 1.17 -12.16
CA THR A 98 -21.11 0.97 -11.17
C THR A 98 -20.81 1.70 -9.86
N GLU A 99 -21.86 2.10 -9.14
CA GLU A 99 -21.69 2.83 -7.88
C GLU A 99 -20.89 2.01 -6.86
N ASN A 100 -19.89 2.65 -6.25
CA ASN A 100 -19.06 2.09 -5.18
C ASN A 100 -18.23 0.84 -5.55
N THR A 101 -17.97 0.61 -6.83
CA THR A 101 -17.17 -0.54 -7.29
C THR A 101 -15.99 -0.08 -8.12
N GLY A 102 -14.85 -0.72 -7.89
CA GLY A 102 -13.64 -0.52 -8.66
C GLY A 102 -12.50 -1.32 -8.04
N TRP A 103 -11.32 -1.13 -8.59
CA TRP A 103 -10.13 -1.84 -8.13
C TRP A 103 -8.88 -0.97 -8.22
N VAL A 104 -7.91 -1.34 -7.40
CA VAL A 104 -6.56 -0.79 -7.42
C VAL A 104 -5.60 -1.92 -7.71
N LEU A 105 -4.68 -1.68 -8.64
CA LEU A 105 -3.58 -2.57 -8.94
C LEU A 105 -2.28 -1.83 -8.64
N ILE A 106 -1.40 -2.48 -7.88
CA ILE A 106 -0.02 -2.04 -7.64
C ILE A 106 0.87 -3.21 -8.00
N GLU A 107 1.76 -2.98 -8.95
CA GLU A 107 2.74 -3.95 -9.43
C GLU A 107 4.14 -3.31 -9.38
N ASP A 108 5.13 -4.08 -8.97
CA ASP A 108 6.52 -3.66 -8.94
C ASP A 108 7.41 -4.71 -9.61
N ASP A 109 8.56 -4.27 -10.14
CA ASP A 109 9.58 -5.14 -10.76
C ASP A 109 10.64 -5.64 -9.78
N GLY A 110 10.28 -5.69 -8.48
CA GLY A 110 11.17 -6.04 -7.40
C GLY A 110 11.50 -7.53 -7.30
N VAL A 111 12.29 -7.86 -6.28
CA VAL A 111 12.80 -9.22 -6.01
C VAL A 111 11.72 -10.24 -5.60
N GLY A 112 10.54 -9.75 -5.22
CA GLY A 112 9.42 -10.55 -4.74
C GLY A 112 9.66 -11.21 -3.38
N PHE A 113 8.68 -11.98 -2.91
CA PHE A 113 8.78 -12.78 -1.68
C PHE A 113 8.07 -14.12 -1.83
N ARG A 114 8.55 -15.17 -1.17
CA ARG A 114 7.80 -16.43 -1.03
C ARG A 114 6.83 -16.28 0.13
N GLN A 115 5.59 -16.75 -0.04
CA GLN A 115 4.58 -16.75 1.03
C GLN A 115 5.10 -17.43 2.32
N ALA A 116 5.90 -18.49 2.16
CA ALA A 116 6.54 -19.21 3.27
C ALA A 116 7.55 -18.36 4.06
N ASP A 117 8.19 -17.37 3.45
CA ASP A 117 9.17 -16.51 4.14
C ASP A 117 8.47 -15.54 5.12
N ILE A 118 7.18 -15.25 4.88
CA ILE A 118 6.38 -14.37 5.75
C ILE A 118 6.02 -15.11 7.06
N ASP A 119 5.75 -16.42 7.00
CA ASP A 119 5.41 -17.27 8.15
C ASP A 119 6.54 -17.40 9.19
N GLU A 120 7.78 -17.16 8.78
CA GLU A 120 8.97 -17.31 9.63
C GLU A 120 9.34 -16.03 10.40
N ARG A 121 8.74 -14.87 10.06
CA ARG A 121 9.11 -13.56 10.64
C ARG A 121 7.93 -12.90 11.37
N PRO A 122 7.94 -12.88 12.72
CA PRO A 122 6.92 -12.20 13.50
C PRO A 122 6.88 -10.71 13.15
N GLY A 123 5.74 -10.23 12.63
CA GLY A 123 5.50 -8.83 12.29
C GLY A 123 5.36 -8.53 10.79
N GLU A 124 5.97 -9.31 9.89
CA GLU A 124 5.84 -9.10 8.44
C GLU A 124 4.42 -9.41 7.92
N HIS A 125 3.70 -10.30 8.60
CA HIS A 125 2.28 -10.59 8.35
C HIS A 125 1.32 -9.46 8.74
N LEU A 126 1.73 -8.52 9.59
CA LEU A 126 0.80 -7.56 10.17
C LEU A 126 0.28 -6.58 9.11
N GLY A 127 1.15 -6.09 8.22
CA GLY A 127 0.76 -5.18 7.14
C GLY A 127 -0.23 -5.84 6.17
N LEU A 128 0.04 -7.08 5.76
CA LEU A 128 -0.84 -7.84 4.87
C LEU A 128 -2.19 -8.16 5.52
N SER A 129 -2.19 -8.60 6.79
CA SER A 129 -3.41 -8.88 7.53
C SER A 129 -4.27 -7.62 7.72
N ILE A 130 -3.64 -6.47 7.98
CA ILE A 130 -4.34 -5.18 8.05
C ILE A 130 -4.94 -4.82 6.69
N MET A 131 -4.19 -4.96 5.58
CA MET A 131 -4.75 -4.69 4.25
C MET A 131 -5.92 -5.60 3.92
N GLU A 132 -5.84 -6.89 4.29
CA GLU A 132 -6.93 -7.84 4.08
C GLU A 132 -8.18 -7.49 4.90
N ASP A 133 -8.01 -7.11 6.18
CA ASP A 133 -9.12 -6.66 7.02
C ASP A 133 -9.77 -5.38 6.46
N ARG A 134 -8.96 -4.43 5.96
CA ARG A 134 -9.47 -3.22 5.29
C ARG A 134 -10.26 -3.57 4.04
N ALA A 135 -9.73 -4.44 3.16
CA ALA A 135 -10.43 -4.89 1.97
C ALA A 135 -11.76 -5.58 2.31
N ARG A 136 -11.77 -6.40 3.36
CA ARG A 136 -12.99 -7.08 3.85
C ARG A 136 -14.03 -6.10 4.39
N ARG A 137 -13.61 -5.07 5.14
CA ARG A 137 -14.52 -4.01 5.65
C ARG A 137 -15.15 -3.19 4.54
N LEU A 138 -14.49 -3.08 3.38
CA LEU A 138 -15.02 -2.46 2.18
C LEU A 138 -16.04 -3.37 1.44
N GLY A 139 -16.17 -4.64 1.81
CA GLY A 139 -16.87 -5.65 1.00
C GLY A 139 -16.09 -6.10 -0.24
N GLY A 140 -14.81 -5.72 -0.33
CA GLY A 140 -13.91 -6.07 -1.43
C GLY A 140 -13.05 -7.30 -1.14
N THR A 141 -12.09 -7.55 -2.02
CA THR A 141 -11.12 -8.64 -1.89
C THR A 141 -9.72 -8.09 -2.14
N LEU A 142 -8.74 -8.59 -1.39
CA LEU A 142 -7.32 -8.34 -1.63
C LEU A 142 -6.72 -9.59 -2.27
N ARG A 143 -6.04 -9.44 -3.40
CA ARG A 143 -5.27 -10.50 -4.05
C ARG A 143 -3.82 -10.03 -4.13
N ILE A 144 -2.90 -10.86 -3.64
CA ILE A 144 -1.47 -10.60 -3.66
C ILE A 144 -0.81 -11.75 -4.42
N GLU A 145 -0.01 -11.40 -5.42
CA GLU A 145 0.76 -12.34 -6.21
C GLU A 145 2.21 -11.87 -6.17
N SER A 146 3.12 -12.75 -5.78
CA SER A 146 4.54 -12.47 -5.76
C SER A 146 5.29 -13.72 -6.17
N GLU A 147 6.25 -13.55 -7.08
CA GLU A 147 7.14 -14.61 -7.54
C GLU A 147 8.57 -14.17 -7.23
N VAL A 148 9.35 -15.04 -6.58
CA VAL A 148 10.76 -14.72 -6.27
C VAL A 148 11.59 -14.91 -7.52
N GLY A 149 12.27 -13.83 -7.93
CA GLY A 149 13.33 -13.90 -8.93
C GLY A 149 12.91 -13.89 -10.40
N GLU A 150 11.68 -13.47 -10.74
CA GLU A 150 11.33 -13.15 -12.12
C GLU A 150 11.24 -11.63 -12.31
N ALA A 151 12.36 -11.02 -12.73
CA ALA A 151 12.29 -9.75 -13.43
C ALA A 151 11.46 -9.97 -14.70
N ARG A 152 10.24 -9.43 -14.74
CA ARG A 152 9.42 -9.42 -15.96
C ARG A 152 9.62 -8.10 -16.68
N ALA A 153 10.16 -8.22 -17.89
CA ALA A 153 10.28 -7.13 -18.87
C ALA A 153 8.92 -6.70 -19.42
#